data_AF-A0A2T5KY24-F1
#
_entry.id   AF-A0A2T5KY24-F1
#
_cell.length_a   1.000
_cell.length_b   1.000
_cell.length_c   1.000
_cell.angle_alpha   90.00
_cell.angle_beta   90.00
_cell.angle_gamma   90.00
#
_symmetry.space_group_name_H-M   'P 1'
#
loop_
_entity.id
_entity.type
_entity.pdbx_description
1 polymer ?
#
loop_
_entity_poly.entity_id
_entity_poly.type
_entity_poly.pdbx_seq_one_letter_code
_entity_poly.pdbx_strand_id
1 'polypeptide(L)'
;MGAMITIVMGVSGSGKSTIGEGLATRLGQHFIDGDSLHPPANREKMAHGIPLDDADRQPWLEAIVAEMDRHRERGESLVLACSALKQRYRDFLRGGHDDVRFVYLHASRDLLAERLGHRSGHFFDPHLLDSQLATLEEPSPDEAQRVDVGLAPAEAIECIIRADCPQGTAATNAPGV
;
A
#
# COMPACT_ATOMS: atom_id res chain seq x y z
N MET A 1 -11.40 22.58 -1.12
CA MET A 1 -10.92 21.30 -0.57
C MET A 1 -9.48 21.52 -0.14
N GLY A 2 -9.13 21.16 1.09
CA GLY A 2 -7.74 21.21 1.55
C GLY A 2 -6.87 20.17 0.84
N ALA A 3 -5.55 20.29 1.00
CA ALA A 3 -4.61 19.25 0.58
C ALA A 3 -4.97 17.92 1.25
N MET A 4 -4.89 16.82 0.50
CA MET A 4 -5.15 15.47 1.00
C MET A 4 -3.96 14.56 0.74
N ILE A 5 -3.66 13.69 1.70
CA ILE A 5 -2.64 12.65 1.58
C ILE A 5 -3.34 11.30 1.49
N THR A 6 -3.13 10.59 0.38
CA THR A 6 -3.65 9.24 0.17
C THR A 6 -2.52 8.23 0.24
N ILE A 7 -2.56 7.32 1.21
CA ILE A 7 -1.59 6.25 1.36
C ILE A 7 -2.19 4.95 0.81
N VAL A 8 -1.62 4.46 -0.30
CA VAL A 8 -1.97 3.18 -0.91
C VAL A 8 -1.13 2.09 -0.27
N MET A 9 -1.78 1.21 0.50
CA MET A 9 -1.16 0.18 1.32
C MET A 9 -1.50 -1.25 0.92
N GLY A 10 -0.71 -2.19 1.43
CA GLY A 10 -0.81 -3.62 1.14
C GLY A 10 0.55 -4.29 1.01
N VAL A 11 0.55 -5.62 0.97
CA VAL A 11 1.78 -6.42 0.85
C VAL A 11 2.45 -6.26 -0.52
N SER A 12 3.68 -6.74 -0.66
CA SER A 12 4.38 -6.76 -1.94
C SER A 12 3.58 -7.56 -2.98
N GLY A 13 3.59 -7.10 -4.23
CA GLY A 13 2.78 -7.70 -5.31
C GLY A 13 1.31 -7.26 -5.34
N SER A 14 0.82 -6.50 -4.35
CA SER A 14 -0.57 -6.00 -4.36
C SER A 14 -0.83 -4.87 -5.37
N GLY A 15 0.22 -4.34 -6.05
CA GLY A 15 0.05 -3.31 -7.07
C GLY A 15 0.01 -1.86 -6.55
N LYS A 16 0.51 -1.60 -5.34
CA LYS A 16 0.53 -0.25 -4.73
C LYS A 16 1.08 0.83 -5.65
N SER A 17 2.25 0.64 -6.26
CA SER A 17 2.87 1.66 -7.12
C SER A 17 2.02 1.89 -8.38
N THR A 18 1.50 0.83 -9.01
CA THR A 18 0.60 0.96 -10.18
C THR A 18 -0.68 1.74 -9.86
N ILE A 19 -1.35 1.40 -8.76
CA ILE A 19 -2.58 2.10 -8.35
C ILE A 19 -2.26 3.53 -7.89
N GLY A 20 -1.17 3.73 -7.14
CA GLY A 20 -0.75 5.03 -6.63
C GLY A 20 -0.38 6.01 -7.74
N GLU A 21 0.42 5.58 -8.72
CA GLU A 21 0.77 6.38 -9.91
C GLU A 21 -0.47 6.74 -10.74
N GLY A 22 -1.34 5.75 -10.98
CA GLY A 22 -2.57 5.97 -11.72
C GLY A 22 -3.53 6.92 -11.01
N LEU A 23 -3.67 6.79 -9.68
CA LEU A 23 -4.47 7.68 -8.86
C LEU A 23 -3.93 9.11 -8.88
N ALA A 24 -2.63 9.28 -8.68
CA ALA A 24 -1.98 10.59 -8.73
C ALA A 24 -2.15 11.26 -10.09
N THR A 25 -1.96 10.50 -11.18
CA THR A 25 -2.16 10.98 -12.55
C THR A 25 -3.61 11.45 -12.76
N ARG A 26 -4.59 10.65 -12.32
CA ARG A 26 -6.01 10.97 -12.48
C ARG A 26 -6.48 12.15 -11.65
N LEU A 27 -5.86 12.38 -10.48
CA LEU A 27 -6.19 13.49 -9.59
C LEU A 27 -5.31 14.74 -9.82
N GLY A 28 -4.30 14.67 -10.68
CA GLY A 28 -3.33 15.76 -10.86
C GLY A 28 -2.47 16.01 -9.62
N GLN A 29 -2.13 14.96 -8.86
CA GLN A 29 -1.40 15.01 -7.60
C GLN A 29 0.03 14.49 -7.77
N HIS A 30 0.88 14.74 -6.78
CA HIS A 30 2.21 14.16 -6.74
C HIS A 30 2.15 12.68 -6.31
N PHE A 31 3.02 11.84 -6.88
CA PHE A 31 3.17 10.45 -6.47
C PHE A 31 4.57 10.21 -5.90
N ILE A 32 4.64 9.49 -4.78
CA ILE A 32 5.89 9.02 -4.20
C ILE A 32 5.78 7.53 -3.89
N ASP A 33 6.78 6.77 -4.33
CA ASP A 33 6.96 5.40 -3.86
C ASP A 33 7.73 5.42 -2.54
N GLY A 34 7.06 5.04 -1.45
CA GLY A 34 7.62 5.06 -0.10
C GLY A 34 8.83 4.13 0.08
N ASP A 35 9.01 3.12 -0.77
CA ASP A 35 10.20 2.26 -0.74
C ASP A 35 11.48 3.06 -1.08
N SER A 36 11.35 4.15 -1.85
CA SER A 36 12.47 5.05 -2.17
C SER A 36 13.01 5.82 -0.95
N LEU A 37 12.18 5.98 0.08
CA LEU A 37 12.49 6.72 1.31
C LEU A 37 13.19 5.86 2.37
N HIS A 38 13.38 4.56 2.11
CA HIS A 38 14.13 3.71 3.03
C HIS A 38 15.57 4.20 3.21
N PRO A 39 16.14 4.17 4.43
CA PRO A 39 17.56 4.43 4.61
C PRO A 39 18.41 3.33 3.92
N PRO A 40 19.67 3.63 3.56
CA PRO A 40 20.56 2.65 2.92
C PRO A 40 20.63 1.30 3.66
N ALA A 41 20.68 1.32 5.00
CA ALA A 41 20.73 0.11 5.82
C ALA A 41 19.51 -0.80 5.63
N ASN A 42 18.31 -0.24 5.47
CA ASN A 42 17.10 -1.03 5.23
C ASN A 42 17.12 -1.65 3.83
N ARG A 43 17.53 -0.88 2.82
CA ARG A 43 17.67 -1.39 1.45
C ARG A 43 18.69 -2.53 1.38
N GLU A 44 19.79 -2.42 2.12
CA GLU A 44 20.79 -3.48 2.22
C GLU A 44 20.22 -4.74 2.89
N LYS A 45 19.52 -4.62 4.02
CA LYS A 45 18.84 -5.76 4.65
C LYS A 45 17.86 -6.45 3.70
N MET A 46 16.98 -5.67 3.06
CA MET A 46 15.99 -6.20 2.11
C MET A 46 16.65 -6.84 0.88
N ALA A 47 17.76 -6.28 0.37
CA ALA A 47 18.51 -6.86 -0.75
C ALA A 47 19.12 -8.23 -0.41
N HIS A 48 19.41 -8.48 0.88
CA HIS A 48 19.86 -9.78 1.38
C HIS A 48 18.70 -10.69 1.84
N GLY A 49 17.44 -10.32 1.59
CA GLY A 49 16.27 -11.08 2.03
C GLY A 49 16.05 -11.05 3.55
N ILE A 50 16.73 -10.16 4.27
CA ILE A 50 16.59 -10.03 5.73
C ILE A 50 15.35 -9.16 6.01
N PRO A 51 14.35 -9.67 6.76
CA PRO A 51 13.18 -8.89 7.09
C PRO A 51 13.56 -7.73 8.02
N LEU A 52 12.99 -6.56 7.77
CA LEU A 52 13.12 -5.42 8.67
C LEU A 52 12.32 -5.68 9.95
N ASP A 53 12.82 -5.17 11.08
CA ASP A 53 12.07 -5.11 12.33
C ASP A 53 11.41 -3.73 12.53
N ASP A 54 10.96 -3.47 13.75
CA ASP A 54 10.26 -2.23 14.10
C ASP A 54 11.22 -1.05 14.24
N ALA A 55 12.43 -1.29 14.75
CA ALA A 55 13.47 -0.27 14.90
C ALA A 55 14.03 0.13 13.53
N ASP A 56 14.18 -0.83 12.62
CA ASP A 56 14.56 -0.59 11.23
C ASP A 56 13.53 0.31 10.52
N ARG A 57 12.24 0.09 10.78
CA ARG A 57 11.16 0.83 10.11
C ARG A 57 10.96 2.24 10.66
N GLN A 58 11.35 2.51 11.90
CA GLN A 58 11.11 3.81 12.55
C GLN A 58 11.70 5.00 11.74
N PRO A 59 12.99 5.01 11.33
CA PRO A 59 13.53 6.12 10.53
C PRO A 59 12.87 6.27 9.15
N TRP A 60 12.38 5.16 8.59
CA TRP A 60 11.66 5.17 7.32
C TRP A 60 10.27 5.79 7.46
N LEU A 61 9.53 5.45 8.52
CA LEU A 61 8.24 6.07 8.81
C LEU A 61 8.39 7.58 9.08
N GLU A 62 9.44 7.98 9.80
CA GLU A 62 9.78 9.40 10.01
C GLU A 62 10.07 10.12 8.69
N ALA A 63 10.79 9.49 7.77
CA ALA A 63 11.05 10.05 6.45
C ALA A 63 9.76 10.23 5.63
N ILE A 64 8.81 9.29 5.72
CA ILE A 64 7.49 9.41 5.09
C ILE A 64 6.72 10.59 5.69
N VAL A 65 6.64 10.70 7.02
CA VAL A 65 5.95 11.82 7.69
C VAL A 65 6.57 13.16 7.29
N ALA A 66 7.90 13.25 7.25
CA ALA A 66 8.57 14.48 6.84
C ALA A 66 8.24 14.90 5.39
N GLU A 67 8.04 13.93 4.48
CA GLU A 67 7.61 14.23 3.11
C GLU A 67 6.14 14.63 3.04
N MET A 68 5.28 13.97 3.83
CA MET A 68 3.88 14.35 3.99
C MET A 68 3.76 15.80 4.47
N ASP A 69 4.54 16.20 5.47
CA ASP A 69 4.54 17.55 6.03
C ASP A 69 5.03 18.59 5.03
N ARG A 70 6.09 18.30 4.25
CA ARG A 70 6.55 19.17 3.16
C ARG A 70 5.46 19.45 2.13
N HIS A 71 4.60 18.49 1.83
CA HIS A 71 3.47 18.70 0.92
C HIS A 71 2.34 19.49 1.58
N ARG A 72 2.04 19.23 2.86
CA ARG A 72 1.05 20.00 3.64
C ARG A 72 1.41 21.48 3.74
N GLU A 73 2.67 21.79 4.04
CA GLU A 73 3.16 23.17 4.13
C GLU A 73 2.99 23.95 2.82
N ARG A 74 3.03 23.25 1.68
CA ARG A 74 2.79 23.82 0.35
C ARG A 74 1.32 23.82 -0.06
N GLY A 75 0.43 23.24 0.75
CA GLY A 75 -0.98 23.06 0.40
C GLY A 75 -1.19 22.09 -0.77
N GLU A 76 -0.27 21.15 -0.97
CA GLU A 76 -0.29 20.18 -2.06
C GLU A 76 -0.81 18.81 -1.60
N SER A 77 -1.64 18.18 -2.44
CA SER A 77 -2.07 16.80 -2.21
C SER A 77 -1.02 15.80 -2.69
N LEU A 78 -0.96 14.64 -2.03
CA LEU A 78 0.04 13.61 -2.26
C LEU A 78 -0.59 12.21 -2.30
N VAL A 79 -0.11 11.37 -3.20
CA VAL A 79 -0.37 9.92 -3.19
C VAL A 79 0.94 9.20 -2.87
N LEU A 80 0.92 8.34 -1.86
CA LEU A 80 2.06 7.56 -1.39
C LEU A 80 1.79 6.06 -1.53
N ALA A 81 2.69 5.31 -2.16
CA ALA A 81 2.71 3.86 -1.99
C ALA A 81 3.51 3.50 -0.72
N CYS A 82 2.91 2.81 0.24
CA CYS A 82 3.59 2.43 1.48
C CYS A 82 2.99 1.14 2.03
N SER A 83 3.81 0.17 2.46
CA SER A 83 3.29 -1.11 2.96
C SER A 83 2.37 -0.96 4.18
N ALA A 84 2.71 -0.08 5.13
CA ALA A 84 1.92 0.29 6.31
C ALA A 84 1.20 -0.89 7.01
N LEU A 85 1.89 -2.03 7.15
CA LEU A 85 1.26 -3.33 7.46
C LEU A 85 0.69 -3.44 8.88
N LYS A 86 1.22 -2.72 9.86
CA LYS A 86 0.74 -2.74 11.25
C LYS A 86 -0.12 -1.51 11.55
N GLN A 87 -1.13 -1.67 12.40
CA GLN A 87 -2.00 -0.58 12.87
C GLN A 87 -1.19 0.58 13.43
N ARG A 88 -0.22 0.30 14.30
CA ARG A 88 0.64 1.35 14.88
C ARG A 88 1.45 2.13 13.84
N TYR A 89 1.76 1.55 12.66
CA TYR A 89 2.39 2.30 11.57
C TYR A 89 1.41 3.25 10.91
N ARG A 90 0.16 2.79 10.69
CA ARG A 90 -0.91 3.63 10.17
C ARG A 90 -1.24 4.77 11.12
N ASP A 91 -1.29 4.50 12.42
CA ASP A 91 -1.53 5.53 13.44
C ASP A 91 -0.39 6.55 13.49
N PHE A 92 0.86 6.10 13.41
CA PHE A 92 2.02 6.98 13.33
C PHE A 92 1.98 7.88 12.09
N LEU A 93 1.68 7.31 10.92
CA LEU A 93 1.59 8.06 9.66
C LEU A 93 0.37 9.01 9.64
N ARG A 94 -0.76 8.61 10.24
CA ARG A 94 -1.95 9.46 10.38
C ARG A 94 -1.66 10.64 11.29
N GLY A 95 -0.93 10.44 12.39
CA GLY A 95 -0.53 11.50 13.32
C GLY A 95 -1.69 12.30 13.94
N GLY A 96 -2.92 11.78 13.90
CA GLY A 96 -4.13 12.49 14.31
C GLY A 96 -4.64 13.52 13.30
N HIS A 97 -4.11 13.54 12.06
CA HIS A 97 -4.58 14.44 11.02
C HIS A 97 -5.74 13.84 10.21
N ASP A 98 -6.77 14.64 9.98
CA ASP A 98 -7.94 14.27 9.17
C ASP A 98 -7.66 14.30 7.65
N ASP A 99 -6.51 14.82 7.23
CA ASP A 99 -6.10 14.91 5.82
C ASP A 99 -5.40 13.65 5.30
N VAL A 100 -5.18 12.65 6.16
CA VAL A 100 -4.57 11.36 5.79
C VAL A 100 -5.65 10.30 5.65
N ARG A 101 -5.73 9.69 4.47
CA ARG A 101 -6.58 8.51 4.24
C ARG A 101 -5.75 7.33 3.73
N PHE A 102 -6.20 6.13 4.06
CA PHE A 102 -5.59 4.87 3.63
C PHE A 102 -6.47 4.16 2.62
N VAL A 103 -5.83 3.57 1.61
CA VAL A 103 -6.43 2.67 0.64
C VAL A 103 -5.74 1.33 0.77
N TYR A 104 -6.45 0.30 1.23
CA TYR A 104 -5.90 -1.04 1.39
C TYR A 104 -6.17 -1.90 0.16
N LEU A 105 -5.11 -2.23 -0.56
CA LEU A 105 -5.15 -3.18 -1.68
C LEU A 105 -5.10 -4.61 -1.14
N HIS A 106 -6.25 -5.26 -1.09
CA HIS A 106 -6.40 -6.64 -0.65
C HIS A 106 -6.36 -7.62 -1.83
N ALA A 107 -5.55 -8.65 -1.73
CA ALA A 107 -5.50 -9.76 -2.69
C ALA A 107 -5.30 -11.08 -1.93
N SER A 108 -5.85 -12.16 -2.50
CA SER A 108 -5.59 -13.49 -1.95
C SER A 108 -4.11 -13.85 -2.06
N ARG A 109 -3.64 -14.71 -1.15
CA ARG A 109 -2.27 -15.24 -1.16
C ARG A 109 -1.91 -15.83 -2.53
N ASP A 110 -2.82 -16.58 -3.13
CA ASP A 110 -2.59 -17.26 -4.41
C ASP A 110 -2.40 -16.26 -5.55
N LEU A 111 -3.22 -15.20 -5.61
CA LEU A 111 -3.07 -14.13 -6.61
C LEU A 111 -1.76 -13.36 -6.41
N LEU A 112 -1.36 -13.11 -5.17
CA LEU A 112 -0.10 -12.45 -4.86
C LEU A 112 1.09 -13.32 -5.27
N ALA A 113 1.06 -14.60 -4.95
CA ALA A 113 2.10 -15.56 -5.33
C ALA A 113 2.21 -15.71 -6.85
N GLU A 114 1.09 -15.80 -7.56
CA GLU A 114 1.04 -15.84 -9.03
C GLU A 114 1.68 -14.58 -9.62
N ARG A 115 1.25 -13.39 -9.20
CA ARG A 115 1.79 -12.11 -9.70
C ARG A 115 3.28 -11.96 -9.46
N LEU A 116 3.74 -12.37 -8.28
CA LEU A 116 5.15 -12.28 -7.91
C LEU A 116 6.00 -13.30 -8.67
N GLY A 117 5.46 -14.50 -8.95
CA GLY A 117 6.11 -15.52 -9.77
C GLY A 117 6.24 -15.14 -11.26
N HIS A 118 5.30 -14.36 -11.80
CA HIS A 118 5.35 -13.87 -13.19
C HIS A 118 6.22 -12.62 -13.39
N ARG A 119 6.77 -12.02 -12.32
CA ARG A 119 7.60 -10.83 -12.42
C ARG A 119 8.97 -11.20 -13.00
N SER A 120 9.18 -10.90 -14.28
CA SER A 120 10.44 -11.13 -14.99
C SER A 120 11.62 -10.47 -14.26
N GLY A 121 12.68 -11.22 -13.97
CA GLY A 121 14.00 -10.68 -13.57
C GLY A 121 14.41 -10.89 -12.11
N HIS A 122 13.54 -11.38 -11.22
CA HIS A 122 13.93 -11.73 -9.85
C HIS A 122 13.27 -13.04 -9.41
N PHE A 123 14.05 -13.96 -8.84
CA PHE A 123 13.52 -15.10 -8.11
C PHE A 123 12.74 -14.54 -6.90
N PHE A 124 11.43 -14.70 -6.91
CA PHE A 124 10.59 -14.30 -5.79
C PHE A 124 10.72 -15.34 -4.68
N ASP A 125 11.15 -14.93 -3.49
CA ASP A 125 11.18 -15.78 -2.31
C ASP A 125 9.77 -15.86 -1.69
N PRO A 126 9.08 -17.02 -1.75
CA PRO A 126 7.75 -17.19 -1.16
C PRO A 126 7.71 -16.88 0.34
N HIS A 127 8.82 -17.08 1.06
CA HIS A 127 8.91 -16.78 2.49
C HIS A 127 8.74 -15.28 2.78
N LEU A 128 9.11 -14.40 1.84
CA LEU A 128 8.90 -12.97 2.00
C LEU A 128 7.41 -12.61 1.96
N LEU A 129 6.63 -13.22 1.05
CA LEU A 129 5.17 -13.04 1.01
C LEU A 129 4.54 -13.48 2.32
N ASP A 130 4.89 -14.69 2.78
CA ASP A 130 4.34 -15.26 4.01
C ASP A 130 4.67 -14.39 5.23
N SER A 131 5.90 -13.84 5.30
CA SER A 131 6.30 -12.91 6.37
C SER A 131 5.50 -11.60 6.37
N GLN A 132 5.19 -11.06 5.17
CA GLN A 132 4.42 -9.83 5.04
C GLN A 132 2.95 -10.05 5.38
N LEU A 133 2.37 -11.17 4.96
CA LEU A 133 1.01 -11.55 5.33
C LEU A 133 0.89 -11.80 6.83
N ALA A 134 1.89 -12.44 7.46
CA ALA A 134 1.93 -12.63 8.91
C ALA A 134 2.09 -11.30 9.69
N THR A 135 2.72 -10.30 9.07
CA THR A 135 2.89 -8.96 9.65
C THR A 135 1.67 -8.06 9.43
N LEU A 136 0.82 -8.39 8.46
CA LEU A 136 -0.33 -7.58 8.10
C LEU A 136 -1.41 -7.67 9.18
N GLU A 137 -1.64 -6.54 9.83
CA GLU A 137 -2.82 -6.28 10.65
C GLU A 137 -3.85 -5.62 9.73
N GLU A 138 -4.79 -6.40 9.18
CA GLU A 138 -5.79 -5.88 8.23
C GLU A 138 -6.52 -4.67 8.81
N PRO A 139 -6.56 -3.53 8.08
CA PRO A 139 -7.25 -2.33 8.56
C PRO A 139 -8.76 -2.53 8.57
N SER A 140 -9.42 -1.97 9.57
CA SER A 140 -10.87 -1.92 9.62
C SER A 140 -11.45 -0.94 8.57
N PRO A 141 -12.76 -1.00 8.28
CA PRO A 141 -13.40 -0.10 7.33
C PRO A 141 -13.34 1.39 7.70
N ASP A 142 -13.18 1.71 8.99
CA ASP A 142 -12.95 3.08 9.49
C ASP A 142 -11.49 3.52 9.36
N GLU A 143 -10.53 2.59 9.32
CA GLU A 143 -9.12 2.90 9.13
C GLU A 143 -8.74 3.12 7.67
N ALA A 144 -9.28 2.31 6.75
CA ALA A 144 -8.92 2.31 5.33
C ALA A 144 -10.06 1.87 4.41
N GLN A 145 -10.10 2.47 3.21
CA GLN A 145 -10.93 1.96 2.13
C GLN A 145 -10.30 0.69 1.55
N ARG A 146 -10.96 -0.46 1.69
CA ARG A 146 -10.54 -1.72 1.08
C ARG A 146 -10.86 -1.75 -0.42
N VAL A 147 -9.90 -2.23 -1.21
CA VAL A 147 -10.02 -2.42 -2.67
C VAL A 147 -9.46 -3.79 -3.01
N ASP A 148 -10.29 -4.67 -3.56
CA ASP A 148 -9.85 -6.00 -3.97
C ASP A 148 -9.11 -5.93 -5.31
N VAL A 149 -7.86 -6.44 -5.36
CA VAL A 149 -6.99 -6.30 -6.55
C VAL A 149 -7.31 -7.30 -7.66
N GLY A 150 -8.50 -7.91 -7.65
CA GLY A 150 -9.04 -8.69 -8.77
C GLY A 150 -9.56 -7.82 -9.93
N LEU A 151 -9.77 -6.52 -9.69
CA LEU A 151 -10.21 -5.55 -10.69
C LEU A 151 -9.07 -5.14 -11.64
N ALA A 152 -9.42 -4.67 -12.84
CA ALA A 152 -8.44 -3.98 -13.67
C ALA A 152 -7.96 -2.70 -12.96
N PRO A 153 -6.68 -2.30 -13.08
CA PRO A 153 -6.15 -1.13 -12.36
C PRO A 153 -6.97 0.15 -12.58
N ALA A 154 -7.50 0.37 -13.78
CA ALA A 154 -8.35 1.52 -14.09
C ALA A 154 -9.65 1.53 -13.28
N GLU A 155 -10.30 0.38 -13.11
CA GLU A 155 -11.53 0.24 -12.34
C GLU A 155 -11.28 0.45 -10.85
N ALA A 156 -10.17 -0.09 -10.34
CA ALA A 156 -9.75 0.13 -8.95
C ALA A 156 -9.51 1.62 -8.67
N ILE A 157 -8.83 2.34 -9.58
CA ILE A 157 -8.61 3.79 -9.46
C ILE A 157 -9.93 4.56 -9.44
N GLU A 158 -10.86 4.25 -10.34
CA GLU A 158 -12.19 4.89 -10.35
C GLU A 158 -12.98 4.61 -9.07
N CYS A 159 -12.96 3.37 -8.57
CA CYS A 159 -13.55 3.06 -7.27
C CYS A 159 -12.94 3.97 -6.18
N ILE A 160 -11.61 4.06 -6.09
CA ILE A 160 -10.92 4.81 -5.03
C ILE A 160 -11.33 6.29 -5.08
N ILE A 161 -11.46 6.85 -6.27
CA ILE A 161 -11.89 8.24 -6.45
C ILE A 161 -13.36 8.43 -6.04
N ARG A 162 -14.23 7.49 -6.39
CA ARG A 162 -15.68 7.57 -6.12
C ARG A 162 -16.09 7.10 -4.72
N ALA A 163 -15.17 6.45 -3.99
CA ALA A 163 -15.45 5.74 -2.75
C ALA A 163 -16.55 4.67 -2.88
N ASP A 164 -16.65 4.04 -4.05
CA ASP A 164 -17.70 3.05 -4.39
C ASP A 164 -17.04 1.80 -5.00
N CYS A 165 -16.41 1.00 -4.13
CA CYS A 165 -15.79 -0.24 -4.57
C CYS A 165 -16.84 -1.35 -4.63
N PRO A 166 -16.92 -2.09 -5.76
CA PRO A 166 -17.66 -3.33 -5.76
C PRO A 166 -17.02 -4.25 -4.72
N GLN A 167 -17.81 -4.71 -3.76
CA GLN A 167 -17.36 -5.75 -2.84
C GLN A 167 -17.16 -7.00 -3.68
N GLY A 168 -15.94 -7.54 -3.68
CA GLY A 168 -15.63 -8.75 -4.43
C GLY A 168 -16.66 -9.83 -4.11
N THR A 169 -17.38 -10.29 -5.12
CA THR A 169 -18.09 -11.56 -5.01
C THR A 169 -17.01 -12.60 -4.77
N ALA A 170 -16.92 -13.11 -3.54
CA ALA A 170 -16.26 -14.39 -3.32
C ALA A 170 -16.85 -15.34 -4.36
N ALA A 171 -16.02 -15.81 -5.30
CA ALA A 171 -16.45 -16.81 -6.25
C ALA A 171 -16.91 -18.02 -5.43
N THR A 172 -18.22 -18.16 -5.25
CA THR A 172 -18.85 -19.31 -4.65
C THR A 172 -18.65 -20.47 -5.62
N ASN A 173 -17.49 -21.12 -5.56
CA ASN A 173 -17.32 -22.45 -6.10
C ASN A 173 -18.11 -23.39 -5.20
N ALA A 174 -19.41 -23.49 -5.47
CA ALA A 174 -20.21 -24.61 -5.00
C ALA A 174 -19.82 -25.85 -5.83
N PRO A 175 -19.37 -26.95 -5.22
CA PRO A 175 -19.22 -28.20 -5.94
C PRO A 175 -20.60 -28.85 -6.09
N GLY A 176 -20.99 -29.10 -7.35
CA GLY A 176 -21.83 -30.24 -7.75
C GLY A 176 -23.32 -30.22 -7.43
N VAL A 177 -24.13 -30.24 -8.49
CA VAL A 177 -25.07 -31.33 -8.78
C VAL A 177 -24.93 -31.72 -10.23
#